data_AF-A0A933F8A2-F1
#
_entry.id   AF-A0A933F8A2-F1
#
_cell.length_a   1.000
_cell.length_b   1.000
_cell.length_c   1.000
_cell.angle_alpha   90.00
_cell.angle_beta   90.00
_cell.angle_gamma   90.00
#
_symmetry.space_group_name_H-M   'P 1'
#
loop_
_entity.id
_entity.type
_entity.pdbx_description
1 polymer ?
#
loop_
_entity_poly.entity_id
_entity_poly.type
_entity_poly.pdbx_seq_one_letter_code
_entity_poly.pdbx_strand_id
1 'polypeptide(L)'
;MGGVIALKEALALGGRVVWNPPERPRLLVPAGHRDRLLADRETIREVLRRAVIFRAQARTTGPLPILALPDAPLDGPGCMSCGSWAEPDHFRCAVCALAVALALDVEP
;
A
#
# COMPACT_ATOMS: atom_id res chain seq x y z
N MET A 1 7.26 6.32 -8.70
CA MET A 1 6.73 7.17 -7.59
C MET A 1 5.44 7.90 -7.97
N GLY A 2 5.24 8.31 -9.23
CA GLY A 2 4.07 9.08 -9.66
C GLY A 2 2.71 8.48 -9.24
N GLY A 3 2.52 7.17 -9.38
CA GLY A 3 1.28 6.51 -8.96
C GLY A 3 1.01 6.55 -7.46
N VAL A 4 2.05 6.42 -6.61
CA VAL A 4 1.89 6.52 -5.14
C VAL A 4 1.44 7.92 -4.74
N ILE A 5 2.04 8.96 -5.34
CA ILE A 5 1.68 10.35 -5.09
C ILE A 5 0.25 10.62 -5.54
N ALA A 6 -0.11 10.21 -6.76
CA ALA A 6 -1.46 10.39 -7.29
C ALA A 6 -2.53 9.69 -6.44
N LEU A 7 -2.23 8.48 -5.92
CA LEU A 7 -3.12 7.77 -5.02
C LEU A 7 -3.28 8.53 -3.70
N LYS A 8 -2.18 8.95 -3.08
CA LYS A 8 -2.23 9.68 -1.81
C LYS A 8 -3.05 10.98 -1.93
N GLU A 9 -2.86 11.74 -3.00
CA GLU A 9 -3.66 12.94 -3.26
C GLU A 9 -5.15 12.61 -3.45
N ALA A 10 -5.47 11.55 -4.20
CA ALA A 10 -6.86 11.15 -4.42
C ALA A 10 -7.54 10.73 -3.11
N LEU A 11 -6.83 10.03 -2.22
CA LEU A 11 -7.32 9.65 -0.88
C LEU A 11 -7.51 10.87 0.02
N ALA A 12 -6.53 11.79 0.04
CA ALA A 12 -6.62 13.04 0.80
C ALA A 12 -7.82 13.92 0.39
N LEU A 13 -8.30 13.79 -0.85
CA LEU A 13 -9.46 14.51 -1.37
C LEU A 13 -10.78 13.72 -1.28
N GLY A 14 -10.86 12.74 -0.38
CA GLY A 14 -12.06 11.96 -0.10
C GLY A 14 -12.20 10.68 -0.92
N GLY A 15 -11.13 10.27 -1.60
CA GLY A 15 -11.01 8.90 -2.09
C GLY A 15 -10.91 7.90 -0.93
N ARG A 16 -11.30 6.65 -1.20
CA ARG A 16 -11.26 5.57 -0.21
C ARG A 16 -11.11 4.19 -0.82
N VAL A 17 -10.60 3.25 -0.03
CA VAL A 17 -10.51 1.84 -0.40
C VAL A 17 -11.68 1.06 0.18
N VAL A 18 -12.46 0.42 -0.69
CA VAL A 18 -13.60 -0.43 -0.32
C VAL A 18 -13.18 -1.89 -0.31
N TRP A 19 -13.12 -2.49 0.87
CA TRP A 19 -12.67 -3.86 1.13
C TRP A 19 -13.79 -4.91 1.01
N ASN A 20 -14.62 -4.84 -0.04
CA ASN A 20 -15.70 -5.80 -0.27
C ASN A 20 -15.72 -6.33 -1.72
N PRO A 21 -15.21 -7.55 -1.98
CA PRO A 21 -14.66 -8.49 -1.01
C PRO A 21 -13.22 -8.08 -0.56
N PRO A 22 -12.75 -8.50 0.63
CA PRO A 22 -11.50 -8.01 1.23
C PRO A 22 -10.24 -8.35 0.42
N GLU A 23 -10.26 -9.43 -0.34
CA GLU A 23 -9.15 -9.87 -1.21
C GLU A 23 -9.11 -9.16 -2.56
N ARG A 24 -10.16 -8.39 -2.91
CA ARG A 24 -10.25 -7.61 -4.16
C ARG A 24 -10.79 -6.20 -3.86
N PRO A 25 -10.02 -5.38 -3.13
CA PRO A 25 -10.46 -4.03 -2.79
C PRO A 25 -10.69 -3.18 -4.04
N ARG A 26 -11.65 -2.27 -3.94
CA ARG A 26 -11.97 -1.30 -4.99
C ARG A 26 -11.56 0.09 -4.54
N LEU A 27 -11.01 0.87 -5.45
CA LEU A 27 -10.68 2.26 -5.20
C LEU A 27 -11.85 3.15 -5.65
N LEU A 28 -12.41 3.93 -4.75
CA LEU A 28 -13.37 4.98 -5.05
C LEU A 28 -12.65 6.33 -4.94
N VAL A 29 -12.63 7.12 -6.00
CA VAL A 29 -11.86 8.37 -6.06
C VAL A 29 -12.66 9.48 -6.73
N PRO A 30 -12.37 10.75 -6.43
CA PRO A 30 -12.98 11.89 -7.13
C PRO A 30 -12.73 11.82 -8.64
N ALA A 31 -13.72 12.23 -9.44
CA ALA A 31 -13.70 12.09 -10.90
C ALA A 31 -12.43 12.65 -11.58
N GLY A 32 -11.89 13.76 -11.07
CA GLY A 32 -10.68 14.41 -11.61
C GLY A 32 -9.36 13.65 -11.38
N HIS A 33 -9.35 12.57 -10.61
CA HIS A 33 -8.13 11.79 -10.32
C HIS A 33 -7.97 10.54 -11.19
N ARG A 34 -9.02 10.17 -11.93
CA ARG A 34 -9.07 8.91 -12.67
C ARG A 34 -7.90 8.76 -13.65
N ASP A 35 -7.67 9.76 -14.50
CA ASP A 35 -6.67 9.66 -15.56
C ASP A 35 -5.24 9.55 -15.00
N ARG A 36 -4.95 10.29 -13.92
CA ARG A 36 -3.66 10.23 -13.23
C ARG A 36 -3.41 8.86 -12.60
N LEU A 37 -4.45 8.25 -12.02
CA LEU A 37 -4.35 6.90 -11.44
C LEU A 37 -4.22 5.83 -12.52
N LEU A 38 -4.85 6.02 -13.68
CA LEU A 38 -4.73 5.11 -14.82
C LEU A 38 -3.36 5.20 -15.50
N ALA A 39 -2.71 6.37 -15.48
CA ALA A 39 -1.39 6.57 -16.06
C ALA A 39 -0.30 5.70 -15.39
N ASP A 40 -0.48 5.34 -14.11
CA ASP A 40 0.44 4.44 -13.37
C ASP A 40 -0.33 3.29 -12.72
N ARG A 41 -1.21 2.66 -13.50
CA ARG A 41 -2.12 1.60 -13.05
C ARG A 41 -1.40 0.45 -12.36
N GLU A 42 -0.20 0.08 -12.82
CA GLU A 42 0.56 -1.04 -12.25
C GLU A 42 1.07 -0.73 -10.84
N THR A 43 1.55 0.49 -10.59
CA THR A 43 1.91 0.91 -9.23
C THR A 43 0.68 0.89 -8.29
N ILE A 44 -0.48 1.37 -8.77
CA ILE A 44 -1.72 1.34 -7.97
C ILE A 44 -2.14 -0.09 -7.64
N ARG A 45 -2.12 -0.98 -8.63
CA ARG A 45 -2.41 -2.40 -8.45
C ARG A 45 -1.47 -3.03 -7.43
N GLU A 46 -0.18 -2.70 -7.50
CA GLU A 46 0.81 -3.23 -6.58
C GLU A 46 0.60 -2.73 -5.15
N VAL A 47 0.28 -1.45 -4.95
CA VAL A 47 -0.10 -0.92 -3.62
C VAL A 47 -1.28 -1.70 -3.06
N LEU A 48 -2.37 -1.85 -3.83
CA LEU A 48 -3.57 -2.56 -3.37
C LEU A 48 -3.30 -4.04 -3.10
N ARG A 49 -2.52 -4.71 -3.96
CA ARG A 49 -2.13 -6.12 -3.76
C ARG A 49 -1.37 -6.32 -2.46
N ARG A 50 -0.38 -5.47 -2.18
CA ARG A 50 0.39 -5.54 -0.93
C ARG A 50 -0.47 -5.18 0.28
N ALA A 51 -1.39 -4.21 0.14
CA ALA A 51 -2.30 -3.82 1.21
C ALA A 51 -3.24 -4.96 1.62
N VAL A 52 -3.71 -5.78 0.68
CA VAL A 52 -4.48 -7.01 0.98
C VAL A 52 -3.67 -7.97 1.86
N ILE A 53 -2.41 -8.23 1.50
CA ILE A 53 -1.51 -9.12 2.25
C ILE A 53 -1.29 -8.57 3.67
N PHE A 54 -0.95 -7.29 3.77
CA PHE A 54 -0.70 -6.65 5.06
C PHE A 54 -1.95 -6.56 5.93
N ARG A 55 -3.13 -6.36 5.33
CA ARG A 55 -4.40 -6.34 6.07
C ARG A 55 -4.74 -7.73 6.64
N ALA A 56 -4.46 -8.79 5.88
CA ALA A 56 -4.61 -10.16 6.37
C ALA A 56 -3.67 -10.43 7.56
N GLN A 57 -2.40 -10.00 7.47
CA GLN A 57 -1.43 -10.11 8.55
C GLN A 57 -1.82 -9.27 9.78
N ALA A 58 -2.26 -8.02 9.59
CA ALA A 58 -2.68 -7.15 10.69
C ALA A 58 -3.89 -7.71 11.48
N ARG A 59 -4.67 -8.60 10.86
CA ARG A 59 -5.83 -9.26 11.48
C ARG A 59 -5.48 -10.58 12.19
N THR A 60 -4.28 -11.12 12.02
CA THR A 60 -3.89 -12.33 12.75
C THR A 60 -3.65 -12.00 14.22
N THR A 61 -4.21 -12.80 15.12
CA THR A 61 -4.00 -12.67 16.56
C THR A 61 -2.58 -13.07 16.94
N GLY A 62 -1.85 -12.19 17.63
CA GLY A 62 -0.45 -12.43 18.02
C GLY A 62 0.33 -11.13 18.24
N PRO A 63 1.65 -11.22 18.54
CA PRO A 63 2.52 -10.03 18.55
C PRO A 63 2.45 -9.31 17.20
N LEU A 64 2.49 -7.97 17.22
CA LEU A 64 2.37 -7.12 16.03
C LEU A 64 3.31 -7.62 14.92
N PRO A 65 2.77 -8.19 13.83
CA PRO A 65 3.60 -8.80 12.81
C PRO A 65 4.38 -7.70 12.07
N ILE A 66 5.63 -8.00 11.73
CA ILE A 66 6.37 -7.22 10.74
C ILE A 66 5.60 -7.38 9.43
N LEU A 67 4.79 -6.37 9.08
CA LEU A 67 3.99 -6.38 7.85
C LEU A 67 4.94 -6.46 6.65
N ALA A 68 5.08 -7.66 6.09
CA ALA A 68 6.09 -7.99 5.10
C ALA A 68 5.56 -9.01 4.10
N LEU A 69 6.06 -8.95 2.87
CA LEU A 69 5.72 -9.92 1.85
C LEU A 69 6.31 -11.28 2.20
N PRO A 70 5.63 -12.40 1.85
CA PRO A 70 6.11 -13.75 2.17
C PRO A 70 7.55 -14.03 1.70
N ASP A 71 7.91 -13.50 0.53
CA ASP A 71 9.21 -13.74 -0.11
C ASP A 71 10.21 -12.58 0.10
N ALA A 72 9.96 -11.69 1.06
CA ALA A 72 10.84 -10.56 1.32
C ALA A 72 12.17 -11.03 1.94
N PRO A 73 13.35 -10.65 1.41
CA PRO A 73 14.60 -10.83 2.12
C PRO A 73 14.64 -9.85 3.29
N LEU A 74 14.49 -10.37 4.52
CA LEU A 74 14.40 -9.58 5.75
C LEU A 74 15.77 -9.33 6.42
N ASP A 75 16.84 -9.87 5.84
CA ASP A 75 18.19 -9.94 6.39
C ASP A 75 19.17 -8.91 5.79
N GLY A 76 18.67 -7.97 4.99
CA GLY A 76 19.50 -6.99 4.28
C GLY A 76 19.04 -5.53 4.38
N PRO A 77 19.88 -4.58 3.95
CA PRO A 77 19.51 -3.17 3.85
C PRO A 77 18.40 -2.97 2.81
N GLY A 78 17.35 -2.22 3.17
CA GLY A 78 16.24 -1.92 2.28
C GLY A 78 14.90 -1.82 3.01
N CYS A 79 13.82 -1.86 2.24
CA CYS A 79 12.46 -1.86 2.73
C CYS A 79 12.20 -3.11 3.58
N MET A 80 11.88 -2.94 4.86
CA MET A 80 11.58 -4.05 5.79
C MET A 80 10.37 -4.91 5.38
N SER A 81 9.61 -4.47 4.38
CA SER A 81 8.41 -5.12 3.87
C SER A 81 8.65 -6.00 2.66
N CYS A 82 9.63 -5.66 1.81
CA CYS A 82 9.79 -6.28 0.50
C CYS A 82 11.24 -6.39 0.02
N GLY A 83 12.21 -5.93 0.81
CA GLY A 83 13.64 -5.95 0.47
C GLY A 83 14.07 -4.97 -0.61
N SER A 84 13.14 -4.29 -1.29
CA SER A 84 13.47 -3.28 -2.31
C SER A 84 14.14 -2.05 -1.68
N TRP A 85 14.85 -1.26 -2.48
CA TRP A 85 15.44 -0.01 -2.00
C TRP A 85 14.39 0.91 -1.33
N ALA A 86 14.78 1.45 -0.18
CA ALA A 86 14.09 2.52 0.51
C ALA A 86 15.05 3.71 0.62
N GLU A 87 14.51 4.92 0.64
CA GLU A 87 15.32 6.12 0.84
C GLU A 87 16.11 6.05 2.15
N PRO A 88 17.26 6.74 2.26
CA PRO A 88 17.93 6.93 3.54
C PRO A 88 16.92 7.39 4.61
N ASP A 89 17.07 6.87 5.83
CA ASP A 89 16.19 7.12 6.98
C ASP A 89 14.74 6.60 6.87
N HIS A 90 14.40 5.85 5.82
CA HIS A 90 13.08 5.25 5.67
C HIS A 90 13.10 3.73 5.89
N PHE A 91 12.18 3.23 6.73
CA PHE A 91 12.00 1.79 6.95
C PHE A 91 11.31 1.06 5.79
N ARG A 92 10.56 1.78 4.95
CA ARG A 92 9.76 1.19 3.85
C ARG A 92 9.89 2.02 2.58
N CYS A 93 9.87 1.34 1.42
CA CYS A 93 9.69 2.01 0.14
C CYS A 93 8.29 2.62 0.04
N ALA A 94 8.12 3.63 -0.82
CA ALA A 94 6.87 4.38 -0.95
C ALA A 94 5.62 3.49 -1.18
N VAL A 95 5.77 2.41 -1.97
CA VAL A 95 4.68 1.45 -2.24
C VAL A 95 4.27 0.72 -0.97
N CYS A 96 5.23 0.19 -0.21
CA CYS A 96 4.96 -0.53 1.02
C CYS A 96 4.48 0.37 2.15
N ALA A 97 4.98 1.60 2.23
CA ALA A 97 4.52 2.59 3.20
C ALA A 97 3.02 2.89 3.01
N LEU A 98 2.59 3.18 1.78
CA LEU A 98 1.17 3.44 1.50
C LEU A 98 0.31 2.18 1.66
N ALA A 99 0.80 1.02 1.21
CA ALA A 99 0.07 -0.25 1.38
C ALA A 99 -0.16 -0.60 2.86
N VAL A 100 0.81 -0.33 3.73
CA VAL A 100 0.65 -0.51 5.19
C VAL A 100 -0.35 0.49 5.76
N ALA A 101 -0.28 1.76 5.36
CA ALA A 101 -1.22 2.77 5.82
C ALA A 101 -2.68 2.42 5.47
N LEU A 102 -2.93 1.93 4.25
CA LEU A 102 -4.23 1.42 3.81
C LEU A 102 -4.65 0.16 4.58
N ALA A 103 -3.72 -0.77 4.78
CA ALA A 103 -4.01 -2.02 5.49
C ALA A 103 -4.45 -1.79 6.95
N LEU A 104 -3.88 -0.77 7.58
CA LEU A 104 -4.13 -0.38 8.97
C LEU A 104 -5.27 0.65 9.12
N ASP A 105 -5.96 1.01 8.03
CA ASP A 105 -7.00 2.04 8.01
C ASP A 105 -6.51 3.42 8.56
N VAL A 106 -5.20 3.69 8.44
CA VAL A 106 -4.60 5.01 8.71
C VAL A 106 -4.91 5.98 7.57
N GLU A 107 -4.91 5.45 6.35
CA GLU A 107 -5.39 6.13 5.15
C GLU A 107 -6.71 5.45 4.71
N PRO A 108 -7.69 6.23 4.21
CA PRO A 108 -9.05 5.75 3.94
C PRO A 108 -9.20 4.85 2.71
#